data_AF-A0A959NWG1-F1
#
_entry.id   AF-A0A959NWG1-F1
#
_cell.length_a   1.000
_cell.length_b   1.000
_cell.length_c   1.000
_cell.angle_alpha   90.00
_cell.angle_beta   90.00
_cell.angle_gamma   90.00
#
_symmetry.space_group_name_H-M   'P 1'
#
loop_
_entity.id
_entity.type
_entity.pdbx_description
1 polymer ?
#
loop_
_entity_poly.entity_id
_entity_poly.type
_entity_poly.pdbx_seq_one_letter_code
_entity_poly.pdbx_strand_id
1 'polypeptide(L)'
;MKTSCLFKSVFVLLFFLVYQSVYSQDLNVQKTIGKTMDYVISKYGKPAHQDVSNKSMQCVFYKSKTSQSVFVADQDGVYQAESSMCYDKQSSAKNALLDLVNSCKTSGYQVDTVNTSEYNLYAGGVKLNASLFENNLSNKYEVKVKANRGVGLK
;
A
#
# COMPACT_ATOMS: atom_id res chain seq x y z
N MET A 1 -39.66 -2.32 -35.00
CA MET A 1 -39.55 -2.92 -33.63
C MET A 1 -38.24 -3.72 -33.47
N LYS A 2 -37.07 -3.07 -33.33
CA LYS A 2 -35.80 -3.79 -32.97
C LYS A 2 -34.79 -2.95 -32.17
N THR A 3 -35.03 -1.67 -31.93
CA THR A 3 -34.11 -0.76 -31.21
C THR A 3 -34.23 -0.83 -29.69
N SER A 4 -35.36 -1.32 -29.15
CA SER A 4 -35.62 -1.41 -27.71
C SER A 4 -34.74 -2.45 -26.99
N CYS A 5 -34.38 -3.56 -27.65
CA CYS A 5 -33.46 -4.56 -27.06
C CYS A 5 -31.99 -4.09 -27.06
N LEU A 6 -31.56 -3.35 -28.09
CA LEU A 6 -30.20 -2.81 -28.17
C LEU A 6 -29.94 -1.78 -27.06
N PHE A 7 -30.90 -0.89 -26.78
CA PHE A 7 -30.78 0.11 -25.71
C PHE A 7 -30.68 -0.54 -24.32
N LYS A 8 -31.44 -1.60 -24.04
CA LYS A 8 -31.36 -2.33 -22.77
C LYS A 8 -30.02 -3.04 -22.61
N SER A 9 -29.47 -3.59 -23.69
CA SER A 9 -28.18 -4.29 -23.67
C SER A 9 -27.02 -3.32 -23.42
N VAL A 10 -27.04 -2.12 -24.02
CA VAL A 10 -26.04 -1.05 -23.77
C VAL A 10 -26.10 -0.54 -22.32
N PHE A 11 -27.30 -0.40 -21.75
CA PHE A 11 -27.47 0.09 -20.37
C PHE A 11 -26.93 -0.91 -19.32
N VAL A 12 -27.11 -2.21 -19.56
CA VAL A 12 -26.54 -3.28 -18.70
C VAL A 12 -25.02 -3.31 -18.80
N LEU A 13 -24.45 -3.13 -19.99
CA LEU A 13 -23.00 -3.07 -20.19
C LEU A 13 -22.37 -1.86 -19.48
N LEU A 14 -23.06 -0.70 -19.50
CA LEU A 14 -22.64 0.50 -18.79
C LEU A 14 -22.65 0.32 -17.27
N PHE A 15 -23.63 -0.43 -16.74
CA PHE A 15 -23.71 -0.72 -15.29
C PHE A 15 -22.54 -1.57 -14.80
N PHE A 16 -22.00 -2.48 -15.63
CA PHE A 16 -20.82 -3.30 -15.28
C PHE A 16 -19.51 -2.50 -15.31
N LEU A 17 -19.42 -1.41 -16.08
CA LEU A 17 -18.21 -0.58 -16.16
C LEU A 17 -18.03 0.35 -14.95
N VAL A 18 -19.10 0.65 -14.18
CA VAL A 18 -19.02 1.54 -13.01
C VAL A 18 -18.55 0.83 -11.74
N TYR A 19 -18.45 -0.51 -11.75
CA TYR A 19 -18.06 -1.32 -10.58
C TYR A 19 -16.55 -1.61 -10.47
N GLN A 20 -15.69 -0.82 -11.11
CA GLN A 20 -14.25 -0.88 -10.82
C GLN A 20 -13.99 -0.20 -9.45
N SER A 21 -14.36 -0.89 -8.37
CA SER A 21 -13.98 -0.53 -7.01
C SER A 21 -12.49 -0.82 -6.84
N VAL A 22 -11.63 0.07 -7.35
CA VAL A 22 -10.19 -0.01 -7.13
C VAL A 22 -9.90 0.52 -5.72
N TYR A 23 -10.20 -0.29 -4.70
CA TYR A 23 -9.62 -0.11 -3.38
C TYR A 23 -8.55 -1.16 -3.17
N SER A 24 -7.38 -0.93 -3.76
CA SER A 24 -6.19 -1.60 -3.27
C SER A 24 -5.64 -0.76 -2.13
N GLN A 25 -6.15 -1.03 -0.92
CA GLN A 25 -5.41 -0.75 0.31
C GLN A 25 -4.25 -1.75 0.31
N ASP A 26 -3.16 -1.35 -0.34
CA ASP A 26 -2.05 -2.21 -0.72
C ASP A 26 -0.94 -2.14 0.34
N LEU A 27 -0.56 -3.28 0.93
CA LEU A 27 0.62 -3.37 1.80
C LEU A 27 1.93 -3.18 1.02
N ASN A 28 1.90 -3.28 -0.31
CA ASN A 28 3.10 -3.16 -1.17
C ASN A 28 3.54 -1.69 -1.38
N VAL A 29 3.66 -0.92 -0.30
CA VAL A 29 4.07 0.49 -0.35
C VAL A 29 5.52 0.69 -0.74
N GLN A 30 6.39 -0.31 -0.61
CA GLN A 30 7.77 -0.25 -1.10
C GLN A 30 7.87 0.09 -2.59
N LYS A 31 6.84 -0.25 -3.38
CA LYS A 31 6.80 0.03 -4.83
C LYS A 31 6.61 1.53 -5.15
N THR A 32 6.27 2.35 -4.16
CA THR A 32 6.12 3.80 -4.36
C THR A 32 7.40 4.56 -4.10
N ILE A 33 8.42 3.96 -3.48
CA ILE A 33 9.71 4.62 -3.25
C ILE A 33 10.30 5.09 -4.59
N GLY A 34 10.70 6.36 -4.64
CA GLY A 34 11.21 7.04 -5.84
C GLY A 34 10.13 7.48 -6.85
N LYS A 35 8.85 7.21 -6.59
CA LYS A 35 7.74 7.71 -7.42
C LYS A 35 7.30 9.11 -6.98
N THR A 36 6.67 9.86 -7.86
CA THR A 36 6.14 11.19 -7.53
C THR A 36 4.92 11.11 -6.62
N MET A 37 4.58 12.21 -5.94
CA MET A 37 3.35 12.27 -5.15
C MET A 37 2.10 12.13 -6.04
N ASP A 38 2.13 12.64 -7.27
CA ASP A 38 1.04 12.46 -8.24
C ASP A 38 0.81 10.98 -8.60
N TYR A 39 1.89 10.20 -8.70
CA TYR A 39 1.77 8.75 -8.88
C TYR A 39 1.08 8.09 -7.68
N VAL A 40 1.41 8.51 -6.45
CA VAL A 40 0.73 8.01 -5.24
C VAL A 40 -0.76 8.38 -5.28
N ILE A 41 -1.10 9.64 -5.56
CA ILE A 41 -2.48 10.12 -5.59
C ILE A 41 -3.29 9.42 -6.68
N SER A 42 -2.72 9.19 -7.86
CA SER A 42 -3.38 8.43 -8.93
C SER A 42 -3.60 6.96 -8.58
N LYS A 43 -2.66 6.31 -7.86
CA LYS A 43 -2.77 4.91 -7.45
C LYS A 43 -3.77 4.70 -6.30
N TYR A 44 -3.76 5.56 -5.28
CA TYR A 44 -4.55 5.38 -4.06
C TYR A 44 -5.80 6.26 -3.99
N GLY A 45 -5.99 7.16 -4.95
CA GLY A 45 -7.11 8.09 -5.01
C GLY A 45 -6.94 9.32 -4.11
N LYS A 46 -8.07 9.96 -3.78
CA LYS A 46 -8.10 11.17 -2.96
C LYS A 46 -7.66 10.86 -1.52
N PRO A 47 -6.66 11.55 -0.97
CA PRO A 47 -6.21 11.30 0.40
C PRO A 47 -7.20 11.84 1.45
N ALA A 48 -7.09 11.31 2.66
CA ALA A 48 -7.81 11.81 3.82
C ALA A 48 -7.23 13.16 4.28
N HIS A 49 -5.90 13.27 4.28
CA HIS A 49 -5.17 14.51 4.55
C HIS A 49 -3.94 14.62 3.66
N GLN A 50 -3.53 15.85 3.35
CA GLN A 50 -2.28 16.13 2.66
C GLN A 50 -1.66 17.41 3.23
N ASP A 51 -0.34 17.42 3.33
CA ASP A 51 0.47 18.61 3.59
C ASP A 51 1.47 18.77 2.45
N VAL A 52 1.31 19.84 1.67
CA VAL A 52 2.18 20.19 0.54
C VAL A 52 2.83 21.57 0.75
N SER A 53 2.80 22.08 1.97
CA SER A 53 3.33 23.40 2.32
C SER A 53 4.84 23.50 2.12
N ASN A 54 5.55 22.37 2.28
CA ASN A 54 6.99 22.25 2.07
C ASN A 54 7.30 21.33 0.89
N LYS A 55 7.91 21.86 -0.18
CA LYS A 55 8.28 21.07 -1.37
C LYS A 55 9.35 20.02 -1.11
N SER A 56 10.14 20.16 -0.04
CA SER A 56 11.12 19.17 0.39
C SER A 56 10.52 18.09 1.30
N MET A 57 9.26 18.23 1.69
CA MET A 57 8.57 17.27 2.57
C MET A 57 7.05 17.36 2.36
N GLN A 58 6.60 16.82 1.22
CA GLN A 58 5.18 16.61 0.98
C GLN A 58 4.73 15.34 1.69
N CYS A 59 3.62 15.42 2.42
CA CYS A 59 3.08 14.29 3.16
C CYS A 59 1.63 14.03 2.75
N VAL A 60 1.29 12.77 2.49
CA VAL A 60 -0.07 12.36 2.14
C VAL A 60 -0.51 11.19 3.00
N PHE A 61 -1.71 11.31 3.56
CA PHE A 61 -2.30 10.36 4.49
C PHE A 61 -3.57 9.74 3.91
N TYR A 62 -3.64 8.42 3.94
CA TYR A 62 -4.81 7.62 3.60
C TYR A 62 -5.28 6.87 4.83
N LYS A 63 -6.59 6.83 5.04
CA LYS A 63 -7.20 6.10 6.16
C LYS A 63 -8.53 5.49 5.75
N SER A 64 -8.72 4.25 6.14
CA SER A 64 -9.99 3.53 6.06
C SER A 64 -10.34 2.97 7.44
N LYS A 65 -11.39 2.14 7.52
CA LYS A 65 -11.72 1.40 8.75
C LYS A 65 -10.68 0.35 9.12
N THR A 66 -9.96 -0.18 8.14
CA THR A 66 -9.08 -1.35 8.27
C THR A 66 -7.65 -1.08 7.86
N SER A 67 -7.32 0.09 7.32
CA SER A 67 -5.98 0.43 6.89
C SER A 67 -5.63 1.89 7.14
N GLN A 68 -4.34 2.16 7.23
CA GLN A 68 -3.78 3.50 7.13
C GLN A 68 -2.53 3.45 6.25
N SER A 69 -2.24 4.53 5.53
CA SER A 69 -1.00 4.66 4.79
C SER A 69 -0.52 6.10 4.80
N VAL A 70 0.79 6.28 4.86
CA VAL A 70 1.47 7.58 4.89
C VAL A 70 2.58 7.55 3.84
N PHE A 71 2.63 8.58 3.02
CA PHE A 71 3.69 8.75 2.01
C PHE A 71 4.35 10.09 2.23
N VAL A 72 5.67 10.09 2.29
CA VAL A 72 6.49 11.31 2.41
C VAL A 72 7.43 11.40 1.22
N ALA A 73 7.37 12.53 0.52
CA ALA A 73 8.14 12.77 -0.70
C ALA A 73 8.87 14.11 -0.65
N ASP A 74 9.99 14.15 -1.34
CA ASP A 74 10.72 15.36 -1.70
C ASP A 74 10.66 15.55 -3.22
N GLN A 75 11.55 16.40 -3.76
CA GLN A 75 11.65 16.67 -5.19
C GLN A 75 12.08 15.44 -6.02
N ASP A 76 12.76 14.47 -5.39
CA ASP A 76 13.21 13.22 -6.00
C ASP A 76 12.17 12.09 -5.83
N GLY A 77 10.98 12.43 -5.30
CA GLY A 77 9.86 11.51 -5.11
C GLY A 77 9.78 10.93 -3.69
N VAL A 78 8.94 9.92 -3.50
CA VAL A 78 8.70 9.31 -2.19
C VAL A 78 10.01 8.73 -1.65
N TYR A 79 10.39 9.14 -0.45
CA TYR A 79 11.56 8.61 0.27
C TYR A 79 11.15 7.80 1.51
N GLN A 80 9.91 7.94 1.98
CA GLN A 80 9.34 7.13 3.04
C GLN A 80 7.89 6.78 2.73
N ALA A 81 7.52 5.52 2.90
CA ALA A 81 6.16 5.05 2.77
C ALA A 81 5.84 4.06 3.90
N GLU A 82 4.72 4.30 4.59
CA GLU A 82 4.22 3.43 5.64
C GLU A 82 2.81 2.97 5.30
N SER A 83 2.49 1.72 5.63
CA SER A 83 1.14 1.20 5.58
C SER A 83 0.90 0.28 6.75
N SER A 84 -0.33 0.26 7.27
CA SER A 84 -0.75 -0.83 8.12
C SER A 84 -2.17 -1.28 7.82
N MET A 85 -2.44 -2.55 8.07
CA MET A 85 -3.74 -3.17 7.87
C MET A 85 -4.11 -4.02 9.10
N CYS A 86 -5.35 -3.89 9.54
CA CYS A 86 -5.90 -4.60 10.68
C CYS A 86 -6.71 -5.83 10.23
N TYR A 87 -6.61 -6.90 11.00
CA TYR A 87 -7.24 -8.19 10.74
C TYR A 87 -7.88 -8.73 12.03
N ASP A 88 -9.00 -9.44 11.86
CA ASP A 88 -9.72 -10.06 12.98
C ASP A 88 -9.05 -11.36 13.47
N LYS A 89 -8.28 -12.02 12.60
CA LYS A 89 -7.67 -13.33 12.86
C LYS A 89 -6.17 -13.25 12.64
N GLN A 90 -5.40 -13.86 13.55
CA GLN A 90 -3.94 -13.93 13.43
C GLN A 90 -3.49 -14.62 12.15
N SER A 91 -4.21 -15.67 11.73
CA SER A 91 -3.90 -16.40 10.49
C SER A 91 -4.03 -15.53 9.25
N SER A 92 -5.06 -14.66 9.19
CA SER A 92 -5.23 -13.70 8.09
C SER A 92 -4.10 -12.69 8.04
N ALA A 93 -3.71 -12.12 9.18
CA ALA A 93 -2.57 -11.21 9.27
C ALA A 93 -1.26 -11.90 8.87
N LYS A 94 -1.04 -13.13 9.33
CA LYS A 94 0.16 -13.92 9.01
C LYS A 94 0.25 -14.20 7.50
N ASN A 95 -0.86 -14.58 6.87
CA ASN A 95 -0.90 -14.80 5.42
C ASN A 95 -0.57 -13.52 4.65
N ALA A 96 -1.17 -12.38 5.03
CA ALA A 96 -0.87 -11.10 4.40
C ALA A 96 0.60 -10.69 4.52
N LEU A 97 1.22 -10.90 5.69
CA LEU A 97 2.65 -10.66 5.89
C LEU A 97 3.51 -11.59 5.00
N LEU A 98 3.18 -12.88 4.95
CA LEU A 98 3.90 -13.84 4.10
C LEU A 98 3.74 -13.54 2.61
N ASP A 99 2.55 -13.13 2.17
CA ASP A 99 2.29 -12.73 0.78
C ASP A 99 3.13 -11.50 0.40
N LEU A 100 3.23 -10.51 1.28
CA LEU A 100 4.13 -9.36 1.10
C LEU A 100 5.59 -9.79 1.03
N VAL A 101 6.06 -10.64 1.95
CA VAL A 101 7.45 -11.12 1.96
C VAL A 101 7.76 -11.90 0.68
N ASN A 102 6.85 -12.76 0.24
CA ASN A 102 6.99 -13.53 -0.99
C ASN A 102 6.97 -12.62 -2.24
N SER A 103 6.09 -11.61 -2.28
CA SER A 103 6.07 -10.64 -3.38
C SER A 103 7.39 -9.88 -3.48
N CYS A 104 7.98 -9.52 -2.33
CA CYS A 104 9.27 -8.85 -2.27
C CYS A 104 10.41 -9.77 -2.72
N LYS A 105 10.44 -11.03 -2.28
CA LYS A 105 11.42 -12.03 -2.74
C LYS A 105 11.37 -12.20 -4.26
N THR A 106 10.18 -12.35 -4.84
CA THR A 106 9.99 -12.43 -6.30
C THR A 106 10.44 -11.15 -7.01
N SER A 107 10.39 -10.00 -6.32
CA SER A 107 10.87 -8.71 -6.83
C SER A 107 12.36 -8.46 -6.56
N GLY A 108 13.12 -9.47 -6.11
CA GLY A 108 14.57 -9.38 -5.89
C GLY A 108 15.00 -8.87 -4.52
N TYR A 109 14.10 -8.75 -3.55
CA TYR A 109 14.47 -8.38 -2.18
C TYR A 109 15.16 -9.53 -1.45
N GLN A 110 16.29 -9.20 -0.81
CA GLN A 110 16.93 -10.06 0.18
C GLN A 110 16.18 -9.93 1.51
N VAL A 111 16.03 -11.04 2.22
CA VAL A 111 15.38 -11.09 3.53
C VAL A 111 16.44 -11.34 4.58
N ASP A 112 16.54 -10.44 5.55
CA ASP A 112 17.51 -10.48 6.65
C ASP A 112 16.74 -10.39 7.97
N THR A 113 16.38 -11.57 8.48
CA THR A 113 15.38 -11.69 9.53
C THR A 113 15.71 -12.84 10.47
N VAL A 114 15.56 -12.62 11.78
CA VAL A 114 15.77 -13.63 12.83
C VAL A 114 14.47 -14.26 13.36
N ASN A 115 13.29 -13.69 13.08
CA ASN A 115 12.01 -14.19 13.59
C ASN A 115 10.88 -14.15 12.53
N THR A 116 9.80 -14.89 12.74
CA THR A 116 8.73 -15.01 11.72
C THR A 116 7.68 -13.91 11.73
N SER A 117 7.78 -12.95 12.66
CA SER A 117 6.79 -11.89 12.88
C SER A 117 7.29 -10.50 12.49
N GLU A 118 8.58 -10.35 12.22
CA GLU A 118 9.19 -9.11 11.77
C GLU A 118 10.22 -9.43 10.71
N TYR A 119 10.12 -8.80 9.55
CA TYR A 119 11.02 -9.01 8.42
C TYR A 119 11.71 -7.72 8.04
N ASN A 120 13.03 -7.76 7.89
CA ASN A 120 13.77 -6.72 7.20
C ASN A 120 14.09 -7.21 5.78
N LEU A 121 13.74 -6.40 4.78
CA LEU A 121 13.98 -6.71 3.38
C LEU A 121 14.70 -5.56 2.68
N TYR A 122 15.56 -5.90 1.71
CA TYR A 122 16.41 -4.94 1.02
C TYR A 122 16.48 -5.23 -0.49
N ALA A 123 16.28 -4.20 -1.32
CA ALA A 123 16.57 -4.23 -2.76
C ALA A 123 16.72 -2.81 -3.31
N GLY A 124 17.60 -2.62 -4.29
CA GLY A 124 17.61 -1.43 -5.15
C GLY A 124 17.55 -0.09 -4.40
N GLY A 125 18.32 0.05 -3.31
CA GLY A 125 18.29 1.27 -2.49
C GLY A 125 17.01 1.46 -1.68
N VAL A 126 16.25 0.40 -1.40
CA VAL A 126 15.05 0.42 -0.55
C VAL A 126 15.25 -0.50 0.64
N LYS A 127 15.02 0.02 1.85
CA LYS A 127 14.90 -0.75 3.09
C LYS A 127 13.43 -0.87 3.46
N LEU A 128 12.97 -2.10 3.66
CA LEU A 128 11.60 -2.43 4.04
C LEU A 128 11.60 -3.15 5.38
N ASN A 129 10.81 -2.68 6.34
CA ASN A 129 10.49 -3.41 7.57
C ASN A 129 9.00 -3.79 7.51
N ALA A 130 8.69 -5.07 7.71
CA ALA A 130 7.32 -5.57 7.74
C ALA A 130 7.11 -6.38 9.02
N SER A 131 6.12 -6.03 9.83
CA SER A 131 5.87 -6.66 11.11
C SER A 131 4.41 -7.03 11.32
N LEU A 132 4.17 -8.04 12.14
CA LEU A 132 2.87 -8.46 12.63
C LEU A 132 2.87 -8.39 14.15
N PHE A 133 1.87 -7.73 14.70
CA PHE A 133 1.64 -7.68 16.15
C PHE A 133 0.16 -7.72 16.50
N GLU A 134 -0.15 -8.07 17.75
CA GLU A 134 -1.49 -7.97 18.31
C GLU A 134 -1.68 -6.58 18.94
N ASN A 135 -2.73 -5.89 18.54
CA ASN A 135 -3.11 -4.60 19.08
C ASN A 135 -4.16 -4.80 20.18
N ASN A 136 -3.69 -4.86 21.42
CA ASN A 136 -4.51 -5.10 22.62
C ASN A 136 -5.59 -4.03 22.88
N LEU A 137 -5.47 -2.83 22.30
CA LEU A 137 -6.49 -1.79 22.44
C LEU A 137 -7.70 -2.05 21.54
N SER A 138 -7.46 -2.64 20.37
CA SER A 138 -8.51 -2.91 19.38
C SER A 138 -8.93 -4.38 19.33
N ASN A 139 -8.20 -5.28 20.02
CA ASN A 139 -8.32 -6.73 19.91
C ASN A 139 -8.24 -7.20 18.45
N LYS A 140 -7.28 -6.66 17.69
CA LYS A 140 -7.00 -6.99 16.28
C LYS A 140 -5.54 -7.35 16.10
N TYR A 141 -5.24 -8.03 15.00
CA TYR A 141 -3.89 -8.25 14.52
C TYR A 141 -3.55 -7.21 13.46
N GLU A 142 -2.39 -6.58 13.55
CA GLU A 142 -1.97 -5.53 12.62
C GLU A 142 -0.72 -5.98 11.87
N VAL A 143 -0.74 -5.86 10.55
CA VAL A 143 0.46 -5.94 9.72
C VAL A 143 0.88 -4.51 9.41
N LYS A 144 2.10 -4.14 9.79
CA LYS A 144 2.70 -2.84 9.52
C LYS A 144 3.88 -2.99 8.58
N VAL A 145 3.98 -2.07 7.63
CA VAL A 145 5.01 -2.04 6.60
C VAL A 145 5.59 -0.64 6.55
N LYS A 146 6.92 -0.53 6.58
CA LYS A 146 7.66 0.71 6.47
C LYS A 146 8.77 0.56 5.44
N ALA A 147 8.62 1.25 4.32
CA ALA A 147 9.63 1.36 3.29
C ALA A 147 10.33 2.72 3.39
N ASN A 148 11.65 2.72 3.26
CA ASN A 148 12.44 3.95 3.14
C ASN A 148 13.44 3.81 2.01
N ARG A 149 13.76 4.93 1.36
CA ARG A 149 14.93 5.04 0.51
C ARG A 149 16.16 4.83 1.40
N GLY A 150 16.87 3.74 1.18
CA GLY A 150 18.12 3.42 1.84
C GLY A 150 19.22 4.37 1.38
N VAL A 151 19.89 5.02 2.32
CA VAL A 151 21.10 5.79 2.04
C VAL A 151 22.23 4.79 1.79
N GLY A 152 22.68 4.66 0.53
CA GLY A 152 23.96 4.00 0.22
C GLY A 152 23.96 2.50 -0.09
N LEU A 153 23.01 1.97 -0.86
CA LEU A 153 23.26 0.73 -1.62
C LEU A 153 23.59 1.12 -3.06
N LYS A 154 24.90 1.19 -3.33
CA LYS A 154 25.47 1.28 -4.68
C LYS A 154 25.11 0.04 -5.49
#